data_AF-A0A2V5X516-F1
#
_entry.id   AF-A0A2V5X516-F1
#
_cell.length_a   1.000
_cell.length_b   1.000
_cell.length_c   1.000
_cell.angle_alpha   90.00
_cell.angle_beta   90.00
_cell.angle_gamma   90.00
#
_symmetry.space_group_name_H-M   'P 1'
#
loop_
_entity.id
_entity.type
_entity.pdbx_description
1 polymer ?
#
loop_
_entity_poly.entity_id
_entity_poly.type
_entity_poly.pdbx_seq_one_letter_code
_entity_poly.pdbx_strand_id
1 'polypeptide(L)'
;MFVGHYSVAFAAKSDRNKIPLWVLFIAVQFLDYIWATLVLLGIEKLRVIKGFTAGSMLDSYFHPYSHSLIAAIAWSCVAGLAYKIFCSRRRFLYRKYGAFMVGAVVFSHWILDLIAHPRDLAIYDNTWKVGFGLWNYRDPEFALEIGLLGVGIKCDAGNS
;
A
#
# COMPACT_ATOMS: atom_id res chain seq x y z
N MET A 1 2.79 -5.54 -4.84
CA MET A 1 3.87 -6.37 -4.25
C MET A 1 3.30 -7.08 -3.03
N PHE A 2 3.99 -8.01 -2.38
CA PHE A 2 3.55 -8.58 -1.10
C PHE A 2 4.32 -7.96 0.06
N VAL A 3 5.40 -8.58 0.52
CA VAL A 3 6.05 -8.16 1.77
C VAL A 3 6.80 -6.85 1.62
N GLY A 4 7.13 -6.48 0.37
CA GLY A 4 7.83 -5.24 0.02
C GLY A 4 7.12 -3.98 0.51
N HIS A 5 5.79 -3.98 0.67
CA HIS A 5 5.05 -2.83 1.20
C HIS A 5 5.43 -2.50 2.65
N TYR A 6 5.63 -3.52 3.50
CA TYR A 6 5.99 -3.31 4.91
C TYR A 6 7.33 -2.60 5.09
N SER A 7 8.22 -2.64 4.09
CA SER A 7 9.46 -1.88 4.11
C SER A 7 9.24 -0.38 4.32
N VAL A 8 8.16 0.19 3.76
CA VAL A 8 7.82 1.60 3.91
C VAL A 8 7.35 1.91 5.32
N ALA A 9 6.64 0.98 5.96
CA ALA A 9 6.22 1.14 7.35
C ALA A 9 7.42 1.15 8.30
N PHE A 10 8.43 0.30 8.07
CA PHE A 10 9.69 0.36 8.82
C PHE A 10 10.47 1.65 8.53
N ALA A 11 10.58 2.07 7.27
CA ALA A 11 11.29 3.30 6.90
C ALA A 11 10.61 4.58 7.42
N ALA A 12 9.28 4.61 7.48
CA ALA A 12 8.51 5.74 7.98
C ALA A 12 8.55 5.86 9.51
N LYS A 13 8.90 4.78 10.21
CA LYS A 13 9.02 4.80 11.66
C LYS A 13 10.24 5.63 12.07
N SER A 14 10.00 6.53 13.02
CA SER A 14 11.01 7.38 13.61
C SER A 14 10.49 7.98 14.92
N ASP A 15 11.40 8.16 15.87
CA ASP A 15 11.16 8.87 17.14
C ASP A 15 10.60 10.28 16.95
N ARG A 16 10.90 10.90 15.82
CA ARG A 16 10.38 12.24 15.48
C ARG A 16 8.87 12.23 15.24
N ASN A 17 8.33 11.14 14.71
CA ASN A 17 6.96 11.07 14.25
C ASN A 17 6.02 10.48 15.32
N LYS A 18 6.58 9.71 16.27
CA LYS A 18 5.85 9.07 17.39
C LYS A 18 4.64 8.24 16.96
N ILE A 19 4.60 7.82 15.70
CA ILE A 19 3.56 6.93 15.17
C ILE A 19 3.96 5.49 15.54
N PRO A 20 3.11 4.72 16.23
CA PRO A 20 3.46 3.35 16.57
C PRO A 20 3.48 2.48 15.31
N LEU A 21 4.39 1.51 15.26
CA LEU A 21 4.63 0.68 14.07
C LEU A 21 3.36 -0.03 13.57
N TRP A 22 2.51 -0.50 14.48
CA TRP A 22 1.26 -1.17 14.11
C TRP A 22 0.31 -0.26 13.31
N VAL A 23 0.31 1.05 13.56
CA VAL A 23 -0.48 2.01 12.75
C VAL A 23 0.09 2.11 11.35
N LEU A 24 1.42 2.12 11.20
CA LEU A 24 2.08 2.16 9.89
C LEU A 24 1.85 0.88 9.09
N PHE A 25 1.79 -0.29 9.74
CA PHE A 25 1.41 -1.55 9.09
C PHE A 25 -0.05 -1.55 8.61
N ILE A 26 -0.98 -1.03 9.41
CA ILE A 26 -2.36 -0.87 8.96
C ILE A 26 -2.44 0.13 7.81
N ALA A 27 -1.70 1.25 7.89
CA ALA A 27 -1.69 2.27 6.86
C ALA A 27 -1.17 1.73 5.53
N VAL A 28 -0.07 0.97 5.55
CA VAL A 28 0.50 0.45 4.30
C VAL A 28 -0.39 -0.60 3.65
N GLN A 29 -1.20 -1.34 4.41
CA GLN A 29 -2.14 -2.34 3.89
C GLN A 29 -3.56 -1.81 3.69
N PHE A 30 -3.76 -0.50 3.85
CA PHE A 30 -5.11 0.06 3.92
C PHE A 30 -5.91 -0.14 2.62
N LEU A 31 -5.25 0.01 1.47
CA LEU A 31 -5.90 -0.21 0.16
C LEU A 31 -6.33 -1.66 -0.02
N ASP A 32 -5.51 -2.61 0.44
CA ASP A 32 -5.82 -4.04 0.40
C ASP A 32 -6.98 -4.43 1.31
N TYR A 33 -7.11 -3.80 2.49
CA TYR A 33 -8.28 -4.04 3.34
C TYR A 33 -9.57 -3.56 2.68
N ILE A 34 -9.51 -2.43 1.96
CA ILE A 34 -10.65 -1.93 1.18
C ILE A 34 -10.95 -2.88 0.03
N TRP A 35 -9.93 -3.27 -0.74
CA TRP A 35 -10.06 -4.20 -1.86
C TRP A 35 -10.66 -5.53 -1.41
N ALA A 36 -10.11 -6.17 -0.37
CA ALA A 36 -10.63 -7.41 0.17
C ALA A 36 -12.11 -7.29 0.57
N THR A 37 -12.49 -6.17 1.20
CA THR A 37 -13.89 -5.91 1.57
C THR A 37 -14.78 -5.74 0.34
N LEU A 38 -14.35 -4.96 -0.67
CA LEU A 38 -15.12 -4.71 -1.89
C LEU A 38 -15.27 -5.96 -2.76
N VAL A 39 -14.25 -6.81 -2.79
CA VAL A 39 -14.28 -8.13 -3.42
C VAL A 39 -15.30 -9.03 -2.73
N LEU A 40 -15.29 -9.09 -1.39
CA LEU A 40 -16.24 -9.91 -0.63
C LEU A 40 -17.68 -9.44 -0.81
N LEU A 41 -17.89 -8.13 -1.01
CA LEU A 41 -19.19 -7.55 -1.35
C LEU A 41 -19.57 -7.72 -2.83
N GLY A 42 -18.67 -8.27 -3.66
CA GLY A 42 -18.89 -8.47 -5.09
C GLY A 42 -18.86 -7.20 -5.94
N ILE A 43 -18.42 -6.07 -5.37
CA ILE A 43 -18.29 -4.77 -6.06
C ILE A 43 -17.04 -4.80 -6.95
N GLU A 44 -15.91 -5.22 -6.37
CA GLU A 44 -14.68 -5.46 -7.11
C GLU A 44 -14.58 -6.94 -7.48
N LYS A 45 -13.96 -7.23 -8.62
CA LYS A 45 -13.92 -8.58 -9.17
C LYS A 45 -12.50 -9.05 -9.34
N LEU A 46 -12.25 -10.23 -8.80
CA LEU A 46 -11.03 -10.98 -9.01
C LEU A 46 -11.36 -12.33 -9.65
N ARG A 47 -10.38 -12.89 -10.35
CA ARG A 47 -10.39 -14.27 -10.81
C ARG A 47 -9.05 -14.91 -10.49
N VAL A 48 -9.10 -16.19 -10.16
CA VAL A 48 -7.89 -16.98 -9.90
C VAL A 48 -7.53 -17.72 -11.17
N ILE A 49 -6.43 -17.33 -11.80
CA ILE A 49 -5.91 -18.00 -13.00
C ILE A 49 -4.57 -18.61 -12.62
N LYS A 50 -4.50 -19.94 -12.69
CA LYS A 50 -3.24 -20.66 -12.44
C LYS A 50 -2.20 -20.20 -13.47
N GLY A 51 -1.08 -19.65 -12.98
CA GLY A 51 0.00 -19.15 -13.83
C GLY A 51 -0.27 -17.81 -14.50
N PHE A 52 -1.17 -16.97 -13.97
CA PHE A 52 -1.43 -15.63 -14.51
C PHE A 52 -0.16 -14.78 -14.63
N THR A 53 0.63 -14.73 -13.56
CA THR A 53 1.98 -14.19 -13.56
C THR A 53 2.90 -15.14 -12.78
N ALA A 54 4.21 -14.98 -12.92
CA ALA A 54 5.19 -15.81 -12.20
C ALA A 54 5.19 -15.53 -10.68
N GLY A 55 4.80 -14.30 -10.28
CA GLY A 55 4.69 -13.86 -8.89
C GLY A 55 3.29 -13.94 -8.28
N SER A 56 2.21 -13.95 -9.08
CA SER A 56 0.82 -13.96 -8.57
C SER A 56 -0.14 -14.75 -9.47
N MET A 57 -1.00 -15.56 -8.83
CA MET A 57 -2.12 -16.28 -9.49
C MET A 57 -3.44 -15.50 -9.45
N LEU A 58 -3.45 -14.31 -8.83
CA LEU A 58 -4.62 -13.48 -8.67
C LEU A 58 -4.66 -12.43 -9.79
N ASP A 59 -5.72 -12.48 -10.60
CA ASP A 59 -6.02 -11.45 -11.59
C ASP A 59 -7.21 -10.62 -11.09
N SER A 60 -6.90 -9.48 -10.49
CA SER A 60 -7.89 -8.49 -10.05
C SER A 60 -8.25 -7.58 -11.22
N TYR A 61 -9.08 -8.09 -12.13
CA TYR A 61 -9.35 -7.42 -13.40
C TYR A 61 -10.28 -6.19 -13.28
N PHE A 62 -11.00 -6.04 -12.16
CA PHE A 62 -11.88 -4.91 -11.90
C PHE A 62 -11.75 -4.46 -10.44
N HIS A 63 -10.87 -3.49 -10.21
CA HIS A 63 -10.61 -2.87 -8.89
C HIS A 63 -10.39 -1.34 -8.93
N PRO A 64 -11.25 -0.55 -9.61
CA PRO A 64 -11.04 0.89 -9.73
C PRO A 64 -11.32 1.66 -8.44
N TYR A 65 -11.99 1.08 -7.44
CA TYR A 65 -12.41 1.78 -6.22
C TYR A 65 -11.40 1.66 -5.08
N SER A 66 -10.56 0.63 -5.10
CA SER A 66 -9.47 0.44 -4.15
C SER A 66 -8.11 0.84 -4.75
N HIS A 67 -7.81 0.41 -5.97
CA HIS A 67 -6.45 0.45 -6.54
C HIS A 67 -6.29 1.38 -7.75
N SER A 68 -7.30 2.22 -8.05
CA SER A 68 -7.05 3.29 -9.02
C SER A 68 -6.16 4.39 -8.43
N LEU A 69 -5.41 5.11 -9.26
CA LEU A 69 -4.61 6.26 -8.77
C LEU A 69 -5.49 7.28 -8.03
N ILE A 70 -6.67 7.60 -8.58
CA ILE A 70 -7.60 8.53 -7.93
C ILE A 70 -8.11 7.96 -6.60
N ALA A 71 -8.49 6.68 -6.57
CA ALA A 71 -8.92 6.04 -5.33
C ALA A 71 -7.80 6.01 -4.29
N ALA A 72 -6.57 5.66 -4.67
CA ALA A 72 -5.42 5.63 -3.79
C ALA A 72 -5.14 7.01 -3.17
N ILE A 73 -5.21 8.09 -3.96
CA ILE A 73 -5.09 9.46 -3.44
C ILE A 73 -6.23 9.79 -2.47
N ALA A 74 -7.47 9.48 -2.86
CA ALA A 74 -8.64 9.74 -2.01
C ALA A 74 -8.55 8.99 -0.67
N TRP A 75 -8.23 7.71 -0.69
CA TRP A 75 -8.05 6.89 0.51
C TRP A 75 -6.86 7.32 1.36
N SER A 76 -5.78 7.81 0.75
CA SER A 76 -4.65 8.40 1.46
C SER A 76 -5.07 9.66 2.23
N CYS A 77 -5.89 10.52 1.61
CA CYS A 77 -6.45 11.69 2.28
C CYS A 77 -7.41 11.28 3.42
N VAL A 78 -8.28 10.29 3.18
CA VAL A 78 -9.22 9.77 4.20
C VAL A 78 -8.47 9.17 5.38
N ALA A 79 -7.45 8.34 5.16
CA ALA A 79 -6.66 7.73 6.22
C ALA A 79 -5.90 8.77 7.04
N GLY A 80 -5.26 9.75 6.38
CA GLY A 80 -4.60 10.85 7.08
C GLY A 80 -5.56 11.68 7.93
N LEU A 81 -6.76 11.97 7.41
CA LEU A 81 -7.80 12.70 8.15
C LEU A 81 -8.36 11.87 9.32
N ALA A 82 -8.63 10.58 9.11
CA ALA A 82 -9.07 9.66 10.15
C ALA A 82 -8.05 9.59 11.30
N TYR A 83 -6.76 9.48 10.97
CA TYR A 83 -5.67 9.51 11.95
C TYR A 83 -5.65 10.82 12.75
N LYS A 84 -5.78 11.97 12.06
CA LYS A 84 -5.86 13.30 12.70
C LYS A 84 -7.02 13.39 13.68
N ILE A 85 -8.22 12.97 13.26
CA ILE A 85 -9.44 13.02 14.09
C ILE A 85 -9.29 12.11 15.32
N PHE A 86 -8.80 10.89 15.11
CA PHE A 86 -8.63 9.91 16.18
C PHE A 86 -7.59 10.36 17.23
N CYS A 87 -6.44 10.86 16.78
CA CYS A 87 -5.38 11.34 17.68
C CYS A 87 -5.77 12.62 18.42
N SER A 88 -6.47 13.55 17.74
CA SER A 88 -6.99 14.78 18.35
C SER A 88 -7.95 14.47 19.51
N ARG A 89 -8.83 13.47 19.33
CA ARG A 89 -9.79 13.04 20.37
C ARG A 89 -9.14 12.32 21.54
N ARG A 90 -8.03 11.59 21.32
CA ARG A 90 -7.39 10.76 22.35
C ARG A 90 -6.21 11.42 23.07
N ARG A 91 -5.91 12.71 22.83
CA ARG A 91 -4.72 13.41 23.39
C ARG A 91 -3.39 12.66 23.17
N PHE A 92 -3.31 11.78 22.17
CA PHE A 92 -2.05 11.19 21.76
C PHE A 92 -1.12 12.31 21.28
N LEU A 93 0.20 12.09 21.39
CA LEU A 93 1.27 13.00 20.97
C LEU A 93 1.19 13.29 19.45
N TYR A 94 0.20 14.10 19.08
CA TYR A 94 -0.09 14.48 17.71
C TYR A 94 0.90 15.55 17.29
N ARG A 95 1.90 15.15 16.50
CA ARG A 95 2.73 16.11 15.77
C ARG A 95 1.99 16.48 14.49
N LYS A 96 2.01 17.76 14.10
CA LYS A 96 1.29 18.30 12.94
C LYS A 96 1.51 17.48 11.65
N TYR A 97 2.64 16.80 11.52
CA TYR A 97 3.04 16.02 10.35
C TYR A 97 2.56 14.55 10.35
N GLY A 98 2.05 14.01 11.46
CA GLY A 98 1.70 12.59 11.56
C GLY A 98 0.58 12.16 10.60
N ALA A 99 -0.42 13.01 10.40
CA ALA A 99 -1.51 12.77 9.45
C ALA A 99 -1.03 12.71 8.00
N PHE A 100 -0.12 13.63 7.63
CA PHE A 100 0.50 13.64 6.31
C PHE A 100 1.31 12.38 6.06
N MET A 101 2.07 11.94 7.06
CA MET A 101 2.86 10.71 6.97
C MET A 101 2.01 9.46 6.79
N VAL A 102 0.92 9.32 7.56
CA VAL A 102 0.00 8.18 7.38
C VAL A 102 -0.56 8.16 5.95
N GLY A 103 -0.98 9.32 5.42
CA GLY A 103 -1.43 9.42 4.04
C GLY A 103 -0.33 9.08 3.02
N ALA A 104 0.90 9.54 3.24
CA ALA A 104 2.04 9.21 2.37
C ALA A 104 2.38 7.71 2.40
N VAL A 105 2.27 7.05 3.55
CA VAL A 105 2.48 5.60 3.69
C VAL A 105 1.39 4.82 2.97
N VAL A 106 0.12 5.22 3.06
CA VAL A 106 -0.96 4.62 2.26
C VAL A 106 -0.69 4.78 0.77
N PHE A 107 -0.32 5.99 0.32
CA PHE A 107 -0.07 6.25 -1.09
C PHE A 107 1.14 5.47 -1.65
N SER A 108 2.15 5.22 -0.81
CA SER A 108 3.32 4.42 -1.19
C SER A 108 2.95 3.02 -1.67
N HIS A 109 1.82 2.47 -1.19
CA HIS A 109 1.30 1.18 -1.62
C HIS A 109 1.07 1.18 -3.14
N TRP A 110 0.33 2.16 -3.64
CA TRP A 110 0.04 2.29 -5.07
C TRP A 110 1.30 2.47 -5.93
N ILE A 111 2.31 3.19 -5.43
CA ILE A 111 3.59 3.35 -6.15
C ILE A 111 4.33 2.02 -6.26
N LEU A 112 4.40 1.24 -5.19
CA LEU A 112 5.03 -0.08 -5.22
C LEU A 112 4.24 -1.06 -6.09
N ASP A 113 2.91 -0.95 -6.10
CA ASP A 113 2.07 -1.72 -7.01
C ASP A 113 2.30 -1.37 -8.47
N LEU A 114 2.47 -0.09 -8.81
CA LEU A 114 2.80 0.32 -10.17
C LEU A 114 4.05 -0.41 -10.71
N ILE A 115 5.02 -0.70 -9.83
CA ILE A 115 6.22 -1.48 -10.17
C ILE A 115 5.89 -2.97 -10.30
N ALA A 116 5.15 -3.53 -9.34
CA ALA A 116 4.87 -4.95 -9.28
C ALA A 116 3.91 -5.42 -10.38
N HIS A 117 2.77 -4.74 -10.48
CA HIS A 117 1.62 -5.21 -11.21
C HIS A 117 1.86 -5.21 -12.73
N PRO A 118 1.27 -6.19 -13.46
CA PRO A 118 1.11 -6.07 -14.90
C PRO A 118 0.23 -4.86 -15.23
N ARG A 119 -0.05 -4.59 -16.52
CA ARG A 119 -0.91 -3.46 -16.95
C ARG A 119 -2.39 -3.64 -16.54
N ASP A 120 -2.65 -3.68 -15.23
CA ASP A 120 -3.94 -3.94 -14.61
C ASP A 120 -4.37 -2.83 -13.61
N LEU A 121 -3.48 -1.92 -13.24
CA LEU A 121 -3.76 -0.81 -12.31
C LEU A 121 -4.44 0.35 -13.02
N ALA A 122 -5.68 0.61 -12.66
CA ALA A 122 -6.41 1.77 -13.16
C ALA A 122 -5.73 3.10 -12.78
N ILE A 123 -5.67 4.08 -13.69
CA ILE A 123 -5.40 5.47 -13.34
C ILE A 123 -6.72 6.13 -12.88
N TYR A 124 -7.73 6.07 -13.74
CA TYR A 124 -9.06 6.62 -13.52
C TYR A 124 -10.08 5.71 -14.20
N ASP A 125 -11.11 5.31 -13.44
CA ASP A 125 -12.06 4.28 -13.86
C ASP A 125 -11.34 2.97 -14.29
N ASN A 126 -12.03 1.98 -14.84
CA ASN A 126 -11.41 0.72 -15.29
C ASN A 126 -10.87 0.77 -16.74
N THR A 127 -10.60 1.96 -17.28
CA THR A 127 -10.29 2.17 -18.71
C THR A 127 -8.79 2.31 -18.99
N TRP A 128 -8.09 3.18 -18.26
CA TRP A 128 -6.66 3.43 -18.46
C TRP A 128 -5.84 2.66 -17.44
N LYS A 129 -5.24 1.53 -17.87
CA LYS A 129 -4.46 0.64 -16.99
C LYS A 129 -2.96 0.81 -17.19
N VAL A 130 -2.23 0.91 -16.08
CA VAL A 130 -0.78 1.04 -15.98
C VAL A 130 -0.20 -0.12 -15.18
N GLY A 131 1.13 -0.23 -15.18
CA GLY A 131 1.87 -1.29 -14.49
C GLY A 131 3.13 -1.65 -15.26
N PHE A 132 4.26 -1.77 -14.56
CA PHE A 132 5.55 -2.12 -15.14
C PHE A 132 5.74 -3.64 -15.29
N GLY A 133 4.94 -4.46 -14.61
CA GLY A 133 4.84 -5.89 -14.81
C GLY A 133 5.99 -6.70 -14.21
N LEU A 134 6.56 -6.26 -13.09
CA LEU A 134 7.62 -7.02 -12.42
C LEU A 134 7.16 -8.41 -11.96
N TRP A 135 5.86 -8.59 -11.67
CA TRP A 135 5.25 -9.89 -11.38
C TRP A 135 5.37 -10.93 -12.49
N ASN A 136 5.70 -10.52 -13.72
CA ASN A 136 6.04 -11.46 -14.79
C ASN A 136 7.37 -12.21 -14.51
N TYR A 137 8.20 -11.70 -13.61
CA TYR A 137 9.51 -12.23 -13.29
C TYR A 137 9.64 -12.50 -11.78
N ARG A 138 9.43 -13.76 -11.39
CA ARG A 138 9.42 -14.18 -9.97
C ARG A 138 10.71 -13.85 -9.22
N ASP A 139 11.86 -14.22 -9.78
CA ASP A 139 13.14 -14.09 -9.08
C ASP A 139 13.57 -12.63 -8.83
N PRO A 140 13.46 -11.68 -9.79
CA PRO A 140 13.75 -10.27 -9.51
C PRO A 140 12.67 -9.58 -8.67
N GLU A 141 11.41 -10.01 -8.72
CA GLU A 141 10.39 -9.53 -7.78
C GLU A 141 10.73 -9.93 -6.35
N PHE A 142 11.03 -11.21 -6.11
CA PHE A 142 11.43 -11.70 -4.80
C PHE A 142 12.70 -11.01 -4.26
N ALA A 143 13.69 -10.80 -5.13
CA ALA A 143 14.90 -10.06 -4.77
C ALA A 143 14.61 -8.60 -4.40
N LEU A 144 13.71 -7.93 -5.13
CA LEU A 144 13.29 -6.57 -4.83
C LEU A 144 12.53 -6.50 -3.49
N GLU A 145 11.63 -7.45 -3.22
CA GLU A 145 10.89 -7.51 -1.95
C GLU A 145 11.81 -7.66 -0.74
N ILE A 146 12.76 -8.60 -0.82
CA ILE A 146 13.75 -8.80 0.26
C ILE A 146 14.65 -7.59 0.41
N GLY A 147 15.11 -7.02 -0.71
CA GLY A 147 15.97 -5.83 -0.70
C GLY A 147 15.29 -4.64 -0.05
N LEU A 148 14.04 -4.35 -0.44
CA LEU A 148 13.23 -3.29 0.15
C LEU A 148 13.02 -3.53 1.65
N LEU A 149 12.60 -4.73 2.04
CA LEU A 149 12.37 -5.07 3.44
C LEU A 149 13.63 -4.90 4.29
N GLY A 150 14.78 -5.39 3.81
CA GLY A 150 16.07 -5.24 4.49
C GLY A 150 16.48 -3.77 4.67
N VAL A 151 16.28 -2.94 3.64
CA VAL A 151 16.53 -1.49 3.73
C VAL A 151 15.60 -0.83 4.73
N GLY A 152 14.30 -1.17 4.70
CA GLY A 152 13.31 -0.66 5.64
C GLY A 152 13.67 -0.95 7.10
N ILE A 153 14.04 -2.20 7.41
CA ILE A 153 14.46 -2.63 8.75
C ILE A 153 15.72 -1.87 9.19
N LYS A 154 16.71 -1.71 8.30
CA LYS A 154 17.92 -0.95 8.60
C LYS A 154 17.62 0.51 8.94
N CYS A 155 16.65 1.12 8.25
CA CYS A 155 16.21 2.49 8.52
C CYS A 155 15.49 2.61 9.87
N ASP A 156 14.62 1.67 10.26
CA ASP A 156 13.99 1.66 11.60
C ASP A 156 15.05 1.57 12.70
N ALA A 157 16.04 0.68 12.53
CA ALA A 157 17.14 0.50 13.49
C ALA A 157 18.04 1.75 13.65
N GLY A 158 18.16 2.59 12.62
CA GLY A 158 18.93 3.84 12.67
C GLY A 158 18.13 5.07 13.11
N ASN A 159 16.80 4.96 13.16
CA ASN A 159 15.86 6.02 13.57
C ASN A 159 15.35 5.87 15.02
N SER A 160 15.77 4.79 15.69
CA SER A 160 15.54 4.45 17.11
C SER A 160 16.72 4.91 17.97
#